data_AF-A0A0N5CZW6-F1
#
_entry.id   AF-A0A0N5CZW6-F1
#
_cell.length_a   1.000
_cell.length_b   1.000
_cell.length_c   1.000
_cell.angle_alpha   90.00
_cell.angle_beta   90.00
_cell.angle_gamma   90.00
#
_symmetry.space_group_name_H-M   'P 1'
#
loop_
_entity.id
_entity.type
_entity.pdbx_description
1 polymer ?
#
loop_
_entity_poly.entity_id
_entity_poly.type
_entity_poly.pdbx_seq_one_letter_code
_entity_poly.pdbx_strand_id
1 'polypeptide(L)'
;MSVSFKHLHWKYVMDGFELRFSNLQPEDLEVTFEIMCEGELIQGTRCKNVPMGSVVEFYAIFHLRSCSASENIPVAIGVYGYEEIVAAVYITPFCSCECEKITNHIEAASQCSNNGKLVCGSCECNKGMGGKHCDCDLAYYNVSSTSELEAQCKRNADDEEVCSGKGHCQCNKCECFPGQANGKYCECNAEDGYCPKANGVECSSHGKCVCGVCECREGYSGEDCSCHAGDRHCPEYTVNPEEIQSSLEEEGEDKVDETVLESSNEAIASISDGQEINKDDQSVTQGEKIASEMATAGGLTLTLYQLFPFLLFLILF
;
A
#
# COMPACT_ATOMS: atom_id res chain seq x y z
N MET A 1 -5.61 -14.22 -25.05
CA MET A 1 -5.30 -14.18 -26.51
C MET A 1 -5.51 -15.58 -27.08
N SER A 2 -5.98 -15.74 -28.32
CA SER A 2 -6.14 -17.07 -28.96
C SER A 2 -5.35 -17.15 -30.27
N VAL A 3 -4.69 -18.28 -30.51
CA VAL A 3 -3.95 -18.58 -31.75
C VAL A 3 -4.41 -19.93 -32.29
N SER A 4 -4.82 -19.96 -33.56
CA SER A 4 -5.22 -21.19 -34.25
C SER A 4 -4.08 -21.78 -35.09
N PHE A 5 -3.95 -23.10 -35.10
CA PHE A 5 -3.02 -23.82 -35.97
C PHE A 5 -3.63 -25.13 -36.44
N LYS A 6 -3.17 -25.64 -37.59
CA LYS A 6 -3.70 -26.85 -38.22
C LYS A 6 -2.61 -27.91 -38.34
N HIS A 7 -2.96 -29.17 -38.14
CA HIS A 7 -2.04 -30.29 -38.34
C HIS A 7 -2.68 -31.41 -39.14
N LEU A 8 -1.91 -32.00 -40.06
CA LEU A 8 -2.34 -33.11 -40.89
C LEU A 8 -2.13 -34.44 -40.15
N HIS A 9 -3.18 -35.24 -40.06
CA HIS A 9 -3.08 -36.59 -39.53
C HIS A 9 -2.55 -37.57 -40.57
N TRP A 10 -1.26 -37.92 -40.51
CA TRP A 10 -0.68 -38.84 -41.50
C TRP A 10 -0.15 -40.17 -40.92
N LYS A 11 -0.35 -40.45 -39.62
CA LYS A 11 0.21 -41.64 -38.95
C LYS A 11 -0.86 -42.71 -38.69
N TYR A 12 -0.68 -43.87 -39.33
CA TYR A 12 -1.67 -44.97 -39.39
C TYR A 12 -1.97 -45.68 -38.04
N VAL A 13 -1.12 -45.52 -37.02
CA VAL A 13 -1.20 -46.27 -35.74
C VAL A 13 -1.72 -45.40 -34.57
N MET A 14 -2.25 -44.21 -34.86
CA MET A 14 -2.72 -43.28 -33.84
C MET A 14 -4.22 -43.05 -34.04
N ASP A 15 -5.06 -43.59 -33.14
CA ASP A 15 -6.52 -43.44 -33.18
C ASP A 15 -7.01 -42.05 -32.71
N GLY A 16 -6.21 -41.00 -32.92
CA GLY A 16 -6.54 -39.64 -32.47
C GLY A 16 -5.34 -38.72 -32.27
N PHE A 17 -5.65 -37.52 -31.78
CA PHE A 17 -4.70 -36.48 -31.44
C PHE A 17 -4.67 -36.24 -29.94
N GLU A 18 -3.47 -36.04 -29.41
CA GLU A 18 -3.25 -35.53 -28.07
C GLU A 18 -2.12 -34.51 -28.14
N LEU A 19 -2.42 -33.25 -27.77
CA LEU A 19 -1.40 -32.20 -27.74
C LEU A 19 -0.41 -32.44 -26.60
N ARG A 20 0.86 -32.14 -26.87
CA ARG A 20 1.91 -31.96 -25.86
C ARG A 20 2.33 -30.50 -25.87
N PHE A 21 2.45 -29.91 -24.69
CA PHE A 21 3.00 -28.57 -24.51
C PHE A 21 4.33 -28.70 -23.77
N SER A 22 5.29 -27.81 -24.09
CA SER A 22 6.52 -27.72 -23.32
C SER A 22 6.19 -27.39 -21.86
N ASN A 23 6.71 -28.18 -20.90
CA ASN A 23 6.55 -28.00 -19.44
C ASN A 23 7.10 -26.67 -18.87
N LEU A 24 7.48 -25.72 -19.72
CA LEU A 24 7.73 -24.35 -19.34
C LEU A 24 6.36 -23.66 -19.23
N GLN A 25 5.65 -23.92 -18.14
CA GLN A 25 4.62 -22.99 -17.68
C GLN A 25 5.36 -21.99 -16.79
N PRO A 26 5.69 -20.78 -17.25
CA PRO A 26 5.94 -19.68 -16.32
C PRO A 26 4.76 -19.66 -15.34
N GLU A 27 5.01 -19.47 -14.04
CA GLU A 27 3.94 -19.40 -13.01
C GLU A 27 2.83 -18.41 -13.40
N ASP A 28 3.18 -17.42 -14.21
CA ASP A 28 2.31 -16.34 -14.66
C ASP A 28 1.62 -16.57 -16.00
N LEU A 29 1.82 -17.70 -16.69
CA LEU A 29 1.18 -18.00 -17.98
C LEU A 29 0.34 -19.27 -17.90
N GLU A 30 -0.97 -19.09 -17.98
CA GLU A 30 -1.93 -20.17 -18.13
C GLU A 30 -2.26 -20.38 -19.61
N VAL A 31 -2.20 -21.64 -20.05
CA VAL A 31 -2.49 -22.04 -21.43
C VAL A 31 -3.58 -23.09 -21.43
N THR A 32 -4.69 -22.81 -22.10
CA THR A 32 -5.80 -23.73 -22.34
C THR A 32 -5.93 -24.01 -23.83
N PHE A 33 -6.63 -25.09 -24.17
CA PHE A 33 -6.74 -25.55 -25.56
C PHE A 33 -8.19 -25.86 -25.91
N GLU A 34 -8.55 -25.58 -27.16
CA GLU A 34 -9.77 -26.03 -27.81
C GLU A 34 -9.42 -26.70 -29.14
N ILE A 35 -10.19 -27.70 -29.55
CA ILE A 35 -9.89 -28.52 -30.73
C ILE A 35 -11.16 -28.65 -31.58
N MET A 36 -11.03 -28.45 -32.89
CA MET A 36 -12.11 -28.71 -33.84
C MET A 36 -12.06 -30.18 -34.29
N CYS A 37 -12.95 -30.99 -33.72
CA CYS A 37 -13.11 -32.41 -34.00
C CYS A 37 -14.39 -32.65 -34.80
N GLU A 38 -14.28 -33.18 -36.02
CA GLU A 38 -15.44 -33.52 -36.86
C GLU A 38 -16.45 -32.36 -37.08
N GLY A 39 -15.96 -31.12 -37.04
CA GLY A 39 -16.78 -29.90 -37.18
C GLY A 39 -17.36 -29.36 -35.87
N GLU A 40 -17.11 -30.02 -34.74
CA GLU A 40 -17.46 -29.56 -33.40
C GLU A 40 -16.22 -29.03 -32.66
N LEU A 41 -16.36 -27.88 -32.01
CA LEU A 41 -15.31 -27.30 -31.18
C LEU A 41 -15.44 -27.85 -29.75
N ILE A 42 -14.41 -28.55 -29.28
CA ILE A 42 -14.37 -29.15 -27.94
C ILE A 42 -13.24 -28.54 -27.10
N GLN A 43 -13.46 -28.39 -25.79
CA GLN A 43 -12.41 -27.98 -24.87
C GLN A 43 -11.49 -29.14 -24.51
N GLY A 44 -10.20 -28.86 -24.42
CA GLY A 44 -9.17 -29.80 -24.00
C GLY A 44 -8.09 -30.03 -25.06
N THR A 45 -7.29 -31.06 -24.84
CA THR A 45 -6.08 -31.36 -25.62
C THR A 45 -6.20 -32.61 -26.49
N ARG A 46 -7.37 -33.26 -26.52
CA ARG A 46 -7.53 -34.58 -27.15
C ARG A 46 -8.72 -34.65 -28.10
N CYS A 47 -8.48 -35.24 -29.27
CA CYS A 47 -9.49 -35.63 -30.26
C CYS A 47 -9.39 -37.14 -30.53
N LYS A 48 -10.49 -37.89 -30.51
CA LYS A 48 -10.49 -39.36 -30.75
C LYS A 48 -10.99 -39.69 -32.16
N ASN A 49 -10.59 -40.85 -32.68
CA ASN A 49 -11.04 -41.44 -33.95
C ASN A 49 -10.81 -40.55 -35.18
N VAL A 50 -9.69 -39.83 -35.20
CA VAL A 50 -9.39 -38.89 -36.29
C VAL A 50 -8.94 -39.66 -37.55
N PRO A 51 -9.63 -39.54 -38.71
CA PRO A 51 -9.29 -40.31 -39.92
C PRO A 51 -7.94 -39.91 -40.52
N MET A 52 -7.19 -40.88 -41.06
CA MET A 52 -5.94 -40.58 -41.77
C MET A 52 -6.19 -39.64 -42.97
N GLY A 53 -5.32 -38.65 -43.12
CA GLY A 53 -5.41 -37.60 -44.14
C GLY A 53 -6.29 -36.41 -43.73
N SER A 54 -6.97 -36.48 -42.59
CA SER A 54 -7.74 -35.33 -42.09
C SER A 54 -6.83 -34.26 -41.49
N VAL A 55 -7.29 -33.01 -41.55
CA VAL A 55 -6.62 -31.87 -40.93
C VAL A 55 -7.41 -31.47 -39.69
N VAL A 56 -6.75 -31.47 -38.54
CA VAL A 56 -7.34 -31.03 -37.27
C VAL A 56 -6.89 -29.59 -37.01
N GLU A 57 -7.82 -28.75 -36.58
CA GLU A 57 -7.55 -27.37 -36.17
C GLU A 57 -7.58 -27.27 -34.64
N PHE A 58 -6.58 -26.62 -34.09
CA PHE A 58 -6.37 -26.42 -32.66
C PHE A 58 -6.34 -24.93 -32.37
N TYR A 59 -6.83 -24.55 -31.20
CA TYR A 59 -6.81 -23.20 -30.67
C TYR A 59 -6.09 -23.23 -29.34
N ALA A 60 -4.96 -22.53 -29.25
CA ALA A 60 -4.25 -22.30 -28.00
C ALA A 60 -4.68 -20.95 -27.43
N ILE A 61 -5.17 -20.95 -26.19
CA ILE A 61 -5.67 -19.77 -25.49
C ILE A 61 -4.70 -19.44 -24.36
N PHE A 62 -4.17 -18.23 -24.39
CA PHE A 62 -3.13 -17.76 -23.48
C PHE A 62 -3.70 -16.71 -22.52
N HIS A 63 -3.49 -16.93 -21.23
CA HIS A 63 -3.85 -16.06 -20.12
C HIS A 63 -2.60 -15.71 -19.31
N LEU A 64 -2.13 -14.47 -19.47
CA LEU A 64 -1.03 -13.95 -18.66
C LEU A 64 -1.62 -13.39 -17.35
N ARG A 65 -1.21 -13.92 -16.21
CA ARG A 65 -1.69 -13.55 -14.87
C ARG A 65 -0.93 -12.35 -14.32
N SER A 66 0.37 -12.29 -14.57
CA SER A 66 1.19 -11.18 -14.14
C SER A 66 2.29 -10.86 -15.16
N CYS A 67 2.81 -9.65 -15.06
CA CYS A 67 3.78 -9.08 -15.97
C CYS A 67 5.22 -9.19 -15.41
N SER A 68 5.55 -10.33 -14.82
CA SER A 68 6.88 -10.60 -14.23
C SER A 68 7.94 -10.95 -15.28
N ALA A 69 7.52 -11.42 -16.45
CA ALA A 69 8.43 -11.75 -17.54
C ALA A 69 8.90 -10.48 -18.24
N SER A 70 10.15 -10.08 -18.00
CA SER A 70 10.83 -9.02 -18.76
C SER A 70 11.22 -9.43 -20.18
N GLU A 71 11.03 -10.71 -20.52
CA GLU A 71 11.46 -11.31 -21.80
C GLU A 71 10.28 -11.98 -22.52
N ASN A 72 10.48 -12.21 -23.82
CA ASN A 72 9.52 -12.96 -24.64
C ASN A 72 9.41 -14.41 -24.14
N ILE A 73 8.19 -14.91 -24.03
CA ILE A 73 7.91 -16.27 -23.57
C ILE A 73 7.73 -17.19 -24.79
N PRO A 74 8.66 -18.11 -25.08
CA PRO A 74 8.50 -19.08 -26.14
C PRO A 74 7.63 -20.25 -25.68
N VAL A 75 6.59 -20.57 -26.45
CA VAL A 75 5.72 -21.73 -26.23
C VAL A 75 5.82 -22.66 -27.44
N ALA A 76 6.24 -23.90 -27.19
CA ALA A 76 6.27 -24.95 -28.19
C ALA A 76 5.10 -25.91 -27.99
N ILE A 77 4.33 -26.12 -29.04
CA ILE A 77 3.17 -27.02 -29.06
C ILE A 77 3.46 -28.14 -30.05
N GLY A 78 3.39 -29.37 -29.56
CA GLY A 78 3.55 -30.60 -30.33
C GLY A 78 2.33 -31.50 -30.24
N VAL A 79 2.37 -32.60 -30.98
CA VAL A 79 1.36 -33.67 -30.92
C VAL A 79 2.06 -34.94 -30.46
N TYR A 80 1.46 -35.65 -29.50
CA TYR A 80 1.95 -36.94 -29.04
C TYR A 80 2.16 -37.90 -30.23
N GLY A 81 3.32 -38.55 -30.30
CA GLY A 81 3.62 -39.52 -31.35
C GLY A 81 4.16 -38.92 -32.65
N TYR A 82 4.30 -37.59 -32.70
CA TYR A 82 5.02 -36.85 -33.74
C TYR A 82 6.28 -36.24 -33.11
N GLU A 83 7.39 -36.26 -33.85
CA GLU A 83 8.65 -35.66 -33.38
C GLU A 83 8.73 -34.16 -33.72
N GLU A 84 7.84 -33.68 -34.58
CA GLU A 84 7.81 -32.30 -35.06
C GLU A 84 7.04 -31.37 -34.11
N ILE A 85 7.57 -30.17 -33.92
CA ILE A 85 6.84 -29.06 -33.29
C ILE A 85 5.79 -28.59 -34.29
N VAL A 86 4.54 -28.60 -33.87
CA VAL A 86 3.40 -28.25 -34.72
C VAL A 86 3.17 -26.74 -34.73
N ALA A 87 3.41 -26.07 -33.62
CA ALA A 87 3.36 -24.61 -33.54
C ALA A 87 4.40 -24.08 -32.55
N ALA A 88 5.07 -22.99 -32.93
CA ALA A 88 5.93 -22.21 -32.05
C ALA A 88 5.32 -20.81 -31.90
N VAL A 89 5.00 -20.42 -30.68
CA VAL A 89 4.36 -19.14 -30.35
C VAL A 89 5.30 -18.33 -29.47
N TYR A 90 5.58 -17.09 -29.86
CA TYR A 90 6.35 -16.14 -29.06
C TYR A 90 5.39 -15.11 -28.46
N ILE A 91 5.24 -15.14 -27.14
CA ILE A 91 4.40 -14.18 -26.43
C ILE A 91 5.29 -13.02 -25.97
N THR A 92 5.02 -11.83 -26.48
CA THR A 92 5.66 -10.59 -26.05
C THR A 92 4.71 -9.86 -25.11
N PRO A 93 4.95 -9.89 -23.79
CA PRO A 93 4.08 -9.20 -22.85
C PRO A 93 4.30 -7.68 -22.95
N PHE A 94 3.21 -6.92 -23.00
CA PHE A 94 3.25 -5.45 -22.97
C PHE A 94 3.03 -4.98 -21.54
N CYS A 95 4.13 -4.89 -20.77
CA CYS A 95 4.09 -4.59 -19.34
C CYS A 95 4.36 -3.12 -19.00
N SER A 96 4.98 -2.38 -19.91
CA SER A 96 5.25 -0.95 -19.75
C SER A 96 4.44 -0.12 -20.72
N CYS A 97 4.12 1.09 -20.29
CA CYS A 97 3.48 2.09 -21.14
C CYS A 97 4.55 2.89 -21.90
N GLU A 98 4.22 3.35 -23.10
CA GLU A 98 5.17 4.15 -23.91
C GLU A 98 5.65 5.39 -23.15
N CYS A 99 4.77 6.04 -22.40
CA CYS A 99 5.09 7.24 -21.62
C CYS A 99 6.06 6.98 -20.44
N GLU A 100 6.27 5.73 -20.03
CA GLU A 100 7.19 5.36 -18.95
C GLU A 100 8.64 5.26 -19.43
N LYS A 101 8.86 5.24 -20.75
CA LYS A 101 10.21 5.29 -21.30
C LYS A 101 10.90 6.58 -20.90
N ILE A 102 12.15 6.49 -20.44
CA ILE A 102 12.98 7.62 -20.01
C ILE A 102 13.03 8.74 -21.06
N THR A 103 13.00 8.38 -22.35
CA THR A 103 12.98 9.35 -23.45
C THR A 103 11.74 10.25 -23.49
N ASN A 104 10.64 9.81 -22.88
CA ASN A 104 9.37 10.55 -22.79
C ASN A 104 9.21 11.28 -21.45
N HIS A 105 10.17 11.13 -20.53
CA HIS A 105 10.16 11.86 -19.26
C HIS A 105 10.54 13.32 -19.53
N ILE A 106 9.80 14.23 -18.93
CA ILE A 106 10.11 15.67 -19.01
C ILE A 106 10.85 16.05 -17.74
N GLU A 107 12.17 16.17 -17.83
CA GLU A 107 13.03 16.62 -16.72
C GLU A 107 12.73 18.07 -16.35
N ALA A 108 12.84 18.40 -15.06
CA ALA A 108 12.56 19.73 -14.51
C ALA A 108 11.25 20.32 -15.05
N ALA A 109 10.19 19.50 -15.10
CA ALA A 109 8.90 19.89 -15.67
C ALA A 109 8.27 21.03 -14.87
N SER A 110 7.74 22.04 -15.56
CA SER A 110 7.09 23.19 -14.90
C SER A 110 5.81 22.79 -14.15
N GLN A 111 5.12 21.73 -14.59
CA GLN A 111 3.98 21.12 -13.90
C GLN A 111 4.38 20.45 -12.58
N CYS A 112 5.66 20.13 -12.43
CA CYS A 112 6.26 19.58 -11.22
C CYS A 112 7.10 20.65 -10.52
N SER A 113 6.74 21.93 -10.66
CA SER A 113 7.40 23.08 -10.04
C SER A 113 8.91 23.18 -10.34
N ASN A 114 9.36 22.58 -11.45
CA ASN A 114 10.78 22.39 -11.80
C ASN A 114 11.58 21.56 -10.77
N ASN A 115 10.89 20.89 -9.85
CA ASN A 115 11.42 20.13 -8.71
C ASN A 115 11.24 18.61 -8.89
N GLY A 116 11.10 18.17 -10.12
CA GLY A 116 10.94 16.76 -10.46
C GLY A 116 10.80 16.59 -11.97
N LYS A 117 10.55 15.35 -12.38
CA LYS A 117 10.26 15.01 -13.77
C LYS A 117 8.81 14.56 -13.92
N LEU A 118 8.21 14.85 -15.07
CA LEU A 118 6.86 14.40 -15.40
C LEU A 118 6.93 13.06 -16.13
N VAL A 119 6.28 12.04 -15.57
CA VAL A 119 6.20 10.67 -16.09
C VAL A 119 4.73 10.28 -16.22
N CYS A 120 4.27 10.00 -17.45
CA CYS A 120 2.88 9.64 -17.73
C CYS A 120 1.81 10.57 -17.11
N GLY A 121 2.11 11.87 -16.95
CA GLY A 121 1.18 12.84 -16.35
C GLY A 121 1.26 12.97 -14.82
N SER A 122 2.12 12.20 -14.16
CA SER A 122 2.41 12.28 -12.73
C SER A 122 3.83 12.78 -12.48
N CYS A 123 4.05 13.48 -11.37
CA CYS A 123 5.37 13.99 -11.03
C CYS A 123 6.17 12.98 -10.19
N GLU A 124 7.40 12.67 -10.61
CA GLU A 124 8.42 12.03 -9.78
C GLU A 124 9.33 13.13 -9.20
N CYS A 125 9.17 13.41 -7.90
CA CYS A 125 9.84 14.53 -7.25
C CYS A 125 11.31 14.26 -6.95
N ASN A 126 12.12 15.33 -7.02
CA ASN A 126 13.50 15.32 -6.58
C ASN A 126 13.58 15.03 -5.08
N LYS A 127 14.75 14.57 -4.64
CA LYS A 127 15.00 14.31 -3.22
C LYS A 127 14.69 15.53 -2.36
N GLY A 128 13.87 15.34 -1.31
CA GLY A 128 13.46 16.40 -0.38
C GLY A 128 12.21 17.17 -0.80
N MET A 129 11.69 16.91 -2.01
CA MET A 129 10.46 17.52 -2.51
C MET A 129 9.32 16.50 -2.51
N GLY A 130 8.09 16.99 -2.35
CA GLY A 130 6.89 16.16 -2.34
C GLY A 130 5.64 16.91 -2.77
N GLY A 131 4.50 16.23 -2.63
CA GLY A 131 3.23 16.69 -3.16
C GLY A 131 3.05 16.35 -4.64
N LYS A 132 1.80 16.46 -5.12
CA LYS A 132 1.41 16.11 -6.49
C LYS A 132 2.18 16.90 -7.57
N HIS A 133 2.63 18.11 -7.24
CA HIS A 133 3.33 19.03 -8.13
C HIS A 133 4.77 19.33 -7.67
N CYS A 134 5.33 18.52 -6.76
CA CYS A 134 6.68 18.72 -6.20
C CYS A 134 6.92 20.14 -5.64
N ASP A 135 5.87 20.73 -5.09
CA ASP A 135 5.81 22.09 -4.53
C ASP A 135 5.99 22.10 -3.00
N CYS A 136 6.01 20.93 -2.36
CA CYS A 136 6.17 20.80 -0.91
C CYS A 136 7.62 20.47 -0.55
N ASP A 137 8.24 21.27 0.32
CA ASP A 137 9.52 20.92 0.96
C ASP A 137 9.27 19.96 2.13
N LEU A 138 9.77 18.73 2.03
CA LEU A 138 9.57 17.69 3.04
C LEU A 138 10.16 18.08 4.39
N ALA A 139 11.30 18.79 4.40
CA ALA A 139 11.96 19.21 5.63
C ALA A 139 11.12 20.26 6.37
N TYR A 140 10.44 21.15 5.65
CA TYR A 140 9.53 22.14 6.23
C TYR A 140 8.37 21.49 6.99
N TYR A 141 7.84 20.37 6.48
CA TYR A 141 6.75 19.62 7.11
C TYR A 141 7.21 18.53 8.09
N ASN A 142 8.51 18.48 8.40
CA ASN A 142 9.13 17.50 9.31
C ASN A 142 8.88 16.04 8.92
N VAL A 143 8.95 15.74 7.61
CA VAL A 143 8.78 14.39 7.06
C VAL A 143 9.97 14.02 6.17
N SER A 144 10.17 12.72 5.98
CA SER A 144 11.29 12.18 5.21
C SER A 144 10.89 11.66 3.82
N SER A 145 9.60 11.44 3.59
CA SER A 145 9.05 10.89 2.34
C SER A 145 7.74 11.55 1.92
N THR A 146 7.40 11.42 0.64
CA THR A 146 6.11 11.88 0.09
C THR A 146 4.93 11.13 0.71
N SER A 147 5.10 9.84 1.00
CA SER A 147 4.09 9.02 1.65
C SER A 147 3.82 9.46 3.10
N GLU A 148 4.85 9.85 3.85
CA GLU A 148 4.67 10.43 5.19
C GLU A 148 3.96 11.77 5.14
N LEU A 149 4.24 12.58 4.11
CA LEU A 149 3.55 13.84 3.90
C LEU A 149 2.05 13.62 3.63
N GLU A 150 1.71 12.71 2.71
CA GLU A 150 0.32 12.35 2.40
C GLU A 150 -0.40 11.71 3.59
N ALA A 151 0.31 10.96 4.43
CA ALA A 151 -0.26 10.40 5.66
C ALA A 151 -0.73 11.48 6.64
N GLN A 152 -0.17 12.69 6.61
CA GLN A 152 -0.66 13.82 7.43
C GLN A 152 -2.04 14.33 7.01
N CYS A 153 -2.52 13.95 5.81
CA CYS A 153 -3.87 14.20 5.33
C CYS A 153 -4.86 13.07 5.64
N LYS A 154 -4.44 12.05 6.40
CA LYS A 154 -5.32 11.02 6.95
C LYS A 154 -5.68 11.39 8.37
N ARG A 155 -6.93 11.09 8.78
CA ARG A 155 -7.37 11.39 10.14
C ARG A 155 -6.66 10.46 11.14
N ASN A 156 -6.59 9.16 10.83
CA ASN A 156 -5.83 8.16 11.58
C ASN A 156 -4.93 7.32 10.64
N ALA A 157 -3.97 6.60 11.21
CA ALA A 157 -3.06 5.73 10.46
C ALA A 157 -3.80 4.58 9.74
N ASP A 158 -4.90 4.12 10.33
CA ASP A 158 -5.73 3.03 9.79
C ASP A 158 -6.72 3.49 8.71
N ASP A 159 -6.88 4.81 8.50
CA ASP A 159 -7.77 5.29 7.45
C ASP A 159 -7.12 5.00 6.08
N GLU A 160 -7.79 4.20 5.24
CA GLU A 160 -7.30 3.86 3.91
C GLU A 160 -7.26 5.11 2.99
N GLU A 161 -8.30 5.94 3.09
CA GLU A 161 -8.57 7.07 2.21
C GLU A 161 -7.91 8.38 2.70
N VAL A 162 -7.14 9.01 1.82
CA VAL A 162 -6.59 10.36 2.05
C VAL A 162 -7.73 11.39 1.98
N CYS A 163 -7.79 12.33 2.93
CA CYS A 163 -8.86 13.32 3.02
C CYS A 163 -10.26 12.70 2.98
N SER A 164 -10.44 11.52 3.61
CA SER A 164 -11.70 10.77 3.65
C SER A 164 -12.32 10.49 2.28
N GLY A 165 -11.52 10.53 1.19
CA GLY A 165 -11.98 10.39 -0.19
C GLY A 165 -12.81 11.58 -0.72
N LYS A 166 -12.94 12.67 0.06
CA LYS A 166 -13.79 13.84 -0.26
C LYS A 166 -12.97 15.12 -0.47
N GLY A 167 -11.70 15.00 -0.86
CA GLY A 167 -10.84 16.14 -1.15
C GLY A 167 -9.51 15.76 -1.79
N HIS A 168 -8.67 16.78 -1.97
CA HIS A 168 -7.29 16.63 -2.41
C HIS A 168 -6.32 16.98 -1.26
N CYS A 169 -5.28 16.18 -1.07
CA CYS A 169 -4.21 16.51 -0.14
C CYS A 169 -3.22 17.48 -0.81
N GLN A 170 -3.16 18.70 -0.32
CA GLN A 170 -2.16 19.69 -0.71
C GLN A 170 -1.10 19.76 0.39
N CYS A 171 0.05 19.14 0.12
CA CYS A 171 1.11 18.88 1.09
C CYS A 171 0.59 18.13 2.33
N ASN A 172 0.28 18.84 3.43
CA ASN A 172 -0.21 18.25 4.68
C ASN A 172 -1.65 18.63 5.04
N LYS A 173 -2.36 19.28 4.11
CA LYS A 173 -3.70 19.82 4.35
C LYS A 173 -4.67 19.32 3.29
N CYS A 174 -5.86 18.93 3.74
CA CYS A 174 -6.93 18.58 2.84
C CYS A 174 -7.65 19.82 2.30
N GLU A 175 -7.80 19.86 0.98
CA GLU A 175 -8.70 20.74 0.25
C GLU A 175 -9.98 19.96 -0.10
N CYS A 176 -11.04 20.16 0.67
CA CYS A 176 -12.30 19.43 0.48
C CYS A 176 -13.04 19.85 -0.79
N PHE A 177 -13.76 18.90 -1.39
CA PHE A 177 -14.62 19.20 -2.52
C PHE A 177 -15.74 20.17 -2.11
N PRO A 178 -15.86 21.34 -2.76
CA PRO A 178 -16.83 22.35 -2.39
C PRO A 178 -18.27 21.82 -2.38
N GLY A 179 -19.01 22.08 -1.30
CA GLY A 179 -20.42 21.68 -1.18
C GLY A 179 -20.65 20.19 -0.92
N GLN A 180 -19.59 19.38 -0.80
CA GLN A 180 -19.70 17.95 -0.50
C GLN A 180 -19.21 17.62 0.90
N ALA A 181 -18.09 18.22 1.31
CA ALA A 181 -17.46 17.92 2.59
C ALA A 181 -16.77 19.13 3.21
N ASN A 182 -16.54 19.04 4.51
CA ASN A 182 -15.73 19.96 5.29
C ASN A 182 -15.04 19.19 6.44
N GLY A 183 -14.38 19.90 7.34
CA GLY A 183 -13.53 19.31 8.37
C GLY A 183 -12.05 19.31 7.98
N LYS A 184 -11.19 18.95 8.91
CA LYS A 184 -9.72 19.00 8.71
C LYS A 184 -9.26 17.97 7.67
N TYR A 185 -9.96 16.84 7.63
CA TYR A 185 -9.67 15.68 6.78
C TYR A 185 -10.84 15.40 5.83
N CYS A 186 -11.71 16.39 5.59
CA CYS A 186 -12.94 16.26 4.79
C CYS A 186 -13.88 15.14 5.25
N GLU A 187 -13.86 14.86 6.55
CA GLU A 187 -14.58 13.78 7.21
C GLU A 187 -16.08 14.08 7.35
N CYS A 188 -16.43 15.36 7.45
CA CYS A 188 -17.78 15.82 7.68
C CYS A 188 -18.48 16.11 6.35
N ASN A 189 -19.80 15.91 6.29
CA ASN A 189 -20.57 16.35 5.13
C ASN A 189 -20.72 17.88 5.14
N ALA A 190 -21.04 18.46 3.99
CA ALA A 190 -21.17 19.91 3.86
C ALA A 190 -22.19 20.54 4.83
N GLU A 191 -23.25 19.81 5.18
CA GLU A 191 -24.33 20.25 6.08
C GLU A 191 -23.94 20.13 7.57
N ASP A 192 -23.03 19.21 7.88
CA ASP A 192 -22.59 18.87 9.24
C ASP A 192 -21.38 19.71 9.68
N GLY A 193 -21.01 20.78 8.97
CA GLY A 193 -19.78 21.54 9.25
C GLY A 193 -19.87 22.59 10.35
N TYR A 194 -21.07 22.88 10.85
CA TYR A 194 -21.31 24.00 11.75
C TYR A 194 -21.84 23.48 13.08
N CYS A 195 -21.07 23.69 14.14
CA CYS A 195 -21.51 23.30 15.48
C CYS A 195 -22.40 24.35 16.14
N PRO A 196 -23.23 23.94 17.12
CA PRO A 196 -24.01 24.83 17.95
C PRO A 196 -23.18 25.97 18.55
N LYS A 197 -23.76 27.17 18.60
CA LYS A 197 -23.11 28.36 19.14
C LYS A 197 -23.94 28.95 20.28
N ALA A 198 -23.33 29.11 21.45
CA ALA A 198 -23.89 29.89 22.54
C ALA A 198 -23.35 31.33 22.46
N ASN A 199 -24.24 32.33 22.45
CA ASN A 199 -23.84 33.75 22.37
C ASN A 199 -22.87 34.06 21.21
N GLY A 200 -23.00 33.34 20.09
CA GLY A 200 -22.13 33.49 18.91
C GLY A 200 -20.79 32.75 18.97
N VAL A 201 -20.51 32.02 20.05
CA VAL A 201 -19.28 31.25 20.25
C VAL A 201 -19.55 29.76 20.04
N GLU A 202 -18.82 29.14 19.12
CA GLU A 202 -18.94 27.71 18.80
C GLU A 202 -18.52 26.84 19.98
N CYS A 203 -19.37 25.85 20.30
CA CYS A 203 -19.20 24.97 21.46
C CYS A 203 -18.87 25.73 22.75
N SER A 204 -19.34 26.98 22.88
CA SER A 204 -19.05 27.90 23.98
C SER A 204 -17.56 28.06 24.31
N SER A 205 -16.65 27.76 23.37
CA SER A 205 -15.20 27.57 23.63
C SER A 205 -14.88 26.52 24.70
N HIS A 206 -15.84 25.69 25.09
CA HIS A 206 -15.75 24.65 26.10
C HIS A 206 -15.76 23.23 25.49
N GLY A 207 -15.87 23.10 24.17
CA GLY A 207 -15.74 21.84 23.47
C GLY A 207 -15.01 21.99 22.14
N LYS A 208 -14.76 20.86 21.48
CA LYS A 208 -14.26 20.78 20.12
C LYS A 208 -15.42 20.49 19.17
N CYS A 209 -15.55 21.26 18.10
CA CYS A 209 -16.53 20.96 17.06
C CYS A 209 -16.05 19.78 16.20
N VAL A 210 -16.87 18.73 16.10
CA VAL A 210 -16.63 17.56 15.25
C VAL A 210 -17.92 17.25 14.50
N CYS A 211 -17.94 17.54 13.19
CA CYS A 211 -19.07 17.29 12.30
C CYS A 211 -20.45 17.70 12.88
N GLY A 212 -20.54 18.93 13.37
CA GLY A 212 -21.81 19.51 13.82
C GLY A 212 -22.16 19.19 15.26
N VAL A 213 -21.32 18.38 15.93
CA VAL A 213 -21.47 18.01 17.34
C VAL A 213 -20.34 18.61 18.15
N CYS A 214 -20.67 19.17 19.32
CA CYS A 214 -19.67 19.66 20.25
C CYS A 214 -19.21 18.55 21.21
N GLU A 215 -17.95 18.14 21.08
CA GLU A 215 -17.27 17.29 22.06
C GLU A 215 -16.83 18.15 23.25
N CYS A 216 -17.65 18.19 24.31
CA CYS A 216 -17.39 19.03 25.48
C CYS A 216 -16.18 18.57 26.29
N ARG A 217 -15.44 19.55 26.83
CA ARG A 217 -14.37 19.30 27.81
C ARG A 217 -14.98 18.85 29.13
N GLU A 218 -14.16 18.17 29.94
CA GLU A 218 -14.56 17.73 31.28
C GLU A 218 -15.17 18.88 32.11
N GLY A 219 -16.29 18.57 32.76
CA GLY A 219 -17.05 19.56 33.52
C GLY A 219 -17.96 20.45 32.67
N TYR A 220 -18.03 20.27 31.35
CA TYR A 220 -19.01 20.95 30.49
C TYR A 220 -19.96 19.96 29.80
N SER A 221 -21.19 20.38 29.55
CA SER A 221 -22.22 19.55 28.92
C SER A 221 -23.23 20.39 28.11
N GLY A 222 -24.18 19.70 27.47
CA GLY A 222 -25.15 20.31 26.55
C GLY A 222 -24.65 20.35 25.11
N GLU A 223 -25.58 20.57 24.17
CA GLU A 223 -25.30 20.55 22.72
C GLU A 223 -24.25 21.58 22.27
N ASP A 224 -24.13 22.69 23.00
CA ASP A 224 -23.19 23.79 22.75
C ASP A 224 -22.10 23.92 23.83
N CYS A 225 -21.98 22.95 24.74
CA CYS A 225 -21.07 22.97 25.88
C CYS A 225 -21.16 24.21 26.79
N SER A 226 -22.31 24.90 26.83
CA SER A 226 -22.50 26.10 27.66
C SER A 226 -22.71 25.79 29.14
N CYS A 227 -23.08 24.55 29.49
CA CYS A 227 -23.38 24.16 30.85
C CYS A 227 -22.13 23.68 31.60
N HIS A 228 -21.85 24.21 32.80
CA HIS A 228 -20.80 23.71 33.68
C HIS A 228 -21.34 22.76 34.77
N ALA A 229 -20.57 21.73 35.14
CA ALA A 229 -20.84 20.80 36.23
C ALA A 229 -20.81 21.54 37.58
N GLY A 230 -21.98 22.01 38.02
CA GLY A 230 -22.16 22.88 39.18
C GLY A 230 -23.24 23.94 38.98
N ASP A 231 -23.65 24.17 37.73
CA ASP A 231 -24.75 25.08 37.42
C ASP A 231 -26.10 24.43 37.72
N ARG A 232 -26.89 25.08 38.59
CA ARG A 232 -28.22 24.61 39.01
C ARG A 232 -29.28 24.64 37.90
N HIS A 233 -28.95 25.20 36.73
CA HIS A 233 -29.87 25.42 35.61
C HIS A 233 -29.56 24.56 34.38
N CYS A 234 -28.69 23.58 34.52
CA CYS A 234 -28.48 22.60 33.47
C CYS A 234 -29.42 21.42 33.64
N PRO A 235 -30.04 20.91 32.55
CA PRO A 235 -30.69 19.62 32.61
C PRO A 235 -29.61 18.56 32.90
N GLU A 236 -29.66 17.94 34.08
CA GLU A 236 -28.98 16.66 34.28
C GLU A 236 -29.54 15.71 33.22
N TYR A 237 -28.68 15.21 32.33
CA TYR A 237 -29.08 14.16 31.39
C TYR A 237 -29.27 12.88 32.20
N THR A 238 -30.44 12.71 32.80
CA THR A 238 -30.83 11.44 33.42
C THR A 238 -31.03 10.45 32.28
N VAL A 239 -30.06 9.57 32.05
CA VAL A 239 -30.25 8.41 31.19
C VAL A 239 -31.44 7.64 31.76
N ASN A 240 -32.54 7.54 31.01
CA ASN A 240 -33.69 6.76 31.43
C ASN A 240 -33.26 5.29 31.50
N PRO A 241 -33.33 4.62 32.67
CA PRO A 241 -32.94 3.21 32.78
C PRO A 241 -33.72 2.28 31.83
N GLU A 242 -34.88 2.70 31.33
CA GLU A 242 -35.70 1.91 30.39
C GLU A 242 -35.15 1.89 28.95
N GLU A 243 -34.26 2.80 28.54
CA GLU A 243 -33.64 2.77 27.19
C GLU A 243 -32.38 1.89 27.11
N ILE A 244 -31.86 1.40 28.24
CA ILE A 244 -30.70 0.49 28.25
C ILE A 244 -31.13 -0.96 27.98
N GLN A 245 -32.42 -1.29 28.16
CA GLN A 245 -32.93 -2.66 28.01
C GLN A 245 -32.99 -3.13 26.54
N SER A 246 -32.92 -2.24 25.54
CA SER A 246 -33.02 -2.64 24.13
C SER A 246 -31.69 -2.97 23.43
N SER A 247 -30.55 -2.89 24.13
CA SER A 247 -29.22 -3.05 23.52
C SER A 247 -28.46 -4.30 23.95
N LEU A 248 -29.05 -5.18 24.77
CA LEU A 248 -28.38 -6.36 25.35
C LEU A 248 -29.20 -7.66 25.28
N GLU A 249 -30.21 -7.77 24.43
CA GLU A 249 -30.98 -9.02 24.25
C GLU A 249 -30.69 -9.79 22.95
N GLU A 250 -29.65 -9.42 22.21
CA GLU A 250 -29.12 -10.27 21.14
C GLU A 250 -27.59 -10.38 21.29
N GLU A 251 -27.11 -11.25 22.17
CA GLU A 251 -26.15 -12.31 21.83
C GLU A 251 -26.21 -13.39 22.93
N GLY A 252 -26.40 -14.63 22.48
CA GLY A 252 -26.64 -15.79 23.32
C GLY A 252 -25.40 -16.28 24.09
N GLU A 253 -25.71 -17.17 25.02
CA GLU A 253 -24.82 -17.94 25.90
C GLU A 253 -23.47 -18.34 25.29
N ASP A 254 -22.37 -18.02 25.99
CA ASP A 254 -21.29 -18.98 26.12
C ASP A 254 -20.53 -18.86 27.47
N LYS A 255 -20.02 -20.01 27.90
CA LYS A 255 -19.66 -20.40 29.27
C LYS A 255 -18.55 -19.57 29.94
N VAL A 256 -18.75 -19.24 31.22
CA VAL A 256 -17.67 -18.85 32.13
C VAL A 256 -16.92 -20.11 32.57
N ASP A 257 -15.64 -20.21 32.19
CA ASP A 257 -14.68 -21.15 32.77
C ASP A 257 -13.99 -20.48 33.98
N GLU A 258 -13.88 -21.26 35.05
CA GLU A 258 -13.41 -20.88 36.37
C GLU A 258 -11.89 -21.08 36.42
N THR A 259 -11.08 -20.01 36.48
CA THR A 259 -9.72 -20.01 37.09
C THR A 259 -9.00 -18.68 36.90
N VAL A 260 -9.08 -17.77 37.88
CA VAL A 260 -7.94 -16.91 38.26
C VAL A 260 -8.01 -16.65 39.76
N LEU A 261 -7.16 -17.36 40.52
CA LEU A 261 -6.86 -17.08 41.92
C LEU A 261 -5.33 -17.03 42.04
N GLU A 262 -4.86 -16.11 42.86
CA GLU A 262 -3.46 -15.80 43.22
C GLU A 262 -2.74 -14.87 42.21
N SER A 263 -2.27 -13.67 42.55
CA SER A 263 -1.66 -13.22 43.80
C SER A 263 -1.53 -11.68 43.80
N SER A 264 -2.08 -11.01 44.82
CA SER A 264 -1.76 -9.61 45.16
C SER A 264 -2.19 -9.34 46.60
N ASN A 265 -1.56 -10.04 47.55
CA ASN A 265 -1.56 -9.65 48.96
C ASN A 265 -0.12 -9.40 49.38
N GLU A 266 0.06 -8.39 50.24
CA GLU A 266 1.29 -7.69 50.66
C GLU A 266 1.61 -6.48 49.76
N ALA A 267 1.53 -5.22 50.17
CA ALA A 267 1.48 -4.65 51.52
C ALA A 267 0.88 -3.23 51.49
N ILE A 268 -0.17 -2.98 52.28
CA ILE A 268 -0.52 -1.64 52.79
C ILE A 268 -0.60 -1.76 54.31
N ALA A 269 0.51 -1.46 54.96
CA ALA A 269 0.66 -0.99 56.35
C ALA A 269 2.17 -0.73 56.48
N SER A 270 2.71 0.46 56.72
CA SER A 270 2.30 1.48 57.68
C SER A 270 3.16 2.72 57.38
N ILE A 271 2.59 3.92 57.34
CA ILE A 271 3.37 5.16 57.49
C ILE A 271 2.72 5.96 58.61
N SER A 272 3.39 6.00 59.76
CA SER A 272 3.25 7.05 60.75
C SER A 272 4.59 7.28 61.44
N ASP A 273 4.96 8.56 61.48
CA ASP A 273 5.93 9.24 62.34
C ASP A 273 7.45 9.11 62.09
N GLY A 274 8.03 10.25 61.69
CA GLY A 274 8.91 11.00 62.60
C GLY A 274 10.42 11.01 62.32
N GLN A 275 10.92 12.23 62.03
CA GLN A 275 12.32 12.75 62.18
C GLN A 275 13.44 12.16 61.31
N GLU A 276 14.54 12.84 60.97
CA GLU A 276 14.98 14.23 60.80
C GLU A 276 16.45 14.11 60.29
N ILE A 277 17.01 15.18 59.71
CA ILE A 277 18.44 15.56 59.54
C ILE A 277 19.45 14.87 58.56
N ASN A 278 20.07 15.79 57.77
CA ASN A 278 21.47 15.91 57.26
C ASN A 278 21.96 15.00 56.12
N LYS A 279 22.39 15.54 54.96
CA LYS A 279 23.55 16.39 54.58
C LYS A 279 24.84 15.59 54.29
N ASP A 280 25.40 15.97 53.14
CA ASP A 280 26.81 15.94 52.73
C ASP A 280 27.44 14.65 52.14
N ASP A 281 28.35 14.95 51.19
CA ASP A 281 29.42 14.18 50.55
C ASP A 281 29.06 13.19 49.41
N GLN A 282 29.58 13.39 48.17
CA GLN A 282 30.97 13.16 47.72
C GLN A 282 31.44 11.75 48.13
N SER A 283 32.01 10.87 47.32
CA SER A 283 32.67 10.88 46.02
C SER A 283 33.17 9.43 45.79
N VAL A 284 33.64 9.07 44.58
CA VAL A 284 34.90 8.28 44.36
C VAL A 284 34.89 6.82 44.90
N THR A 285 35.14 5.70 44.20
CA THR A 285 36.01 5.27 43.08
C THR A 285 35.78 3.75 42.94
N GLN A 286 35.63 3.16 41.75
CA GLN A 286 36.64 2.65 40.81
C GLN A 286 36.96 1.15 40.95
N GLY A 287 36.95 0.46 39.81
CA GLY A 287 37.59 -0.84 39.52
C GLY A 287 36.59 -1.86 38.95
N GLU A 288 36.80 -2.56 37.85
CA GLU A 288 37.90 -2.67 36.88
C GLU A 288 37.36 -3.39 35.61
N LYS A 289 37.69 -2.84 34.44
CA LYS A 289 38.27 -3.51 33.25
C LYS A 289 37.67 -4.83 32.70
N ILE A 290 37.30 -4.78 31.41
CA ILE A 290 37.92 -5.60 30.35
C ILE A 290 37.78 -4.89 28.98
N ALA A 291 38.82 -5.03 28.16
CA ALA A 291 39.10 -4.31 26.92
C ALA A 291 38.99 -5.22 25.68
N SER A 292 38.74 -4.60 24.51
CA SER A 292 39.24 -4.97 23.16
C SER A 292 38.57 -4.01 22.15
N GLU A 293 39.20 -2.90 21.77
CA GLU A 293 40.13 -2.68 20.63
C GLU A 293 39.52 -2.76 19.22
N MET A 294 39.40 -1.58 18.58
CA MET A 294 39.66 -1.41 17.14
C MET A 294 40.60 -0.22 16.97
N ALA A 295 41.81 -0.50 16.48
CA ALA A 295 42.87 0.45 16.25
C ALA A 295 42.67 1.22 14.94
N THR A 296 42.78 2.54 15.04
CA THR A 296 43.00 3.50 13.96
C THR A 296 44.47 3.56 13.55
N ALA A 297 44.74 3.69 12.26
CA ALA A 297 45.85 4.46 11.69
C ALA A 297 45.60 4.51 10.18
N GLY A 298 45.80 5.59 9.44
CA GLY A 298 46.53 6.83 9.65
C GLY A 298 46.85 7.33 8.24
N GLY A 299 46.66 8.62 7.98
CA GLY A 299 47.01 9.21 6.69
C GLY A 299 48.53 9.31 6.49
N LEU A 300 48.97 9.36 5.23
CA LEU A 300 49.89 10.39 4.72
C LEU A 300 50.08 10.25 3.21
N THR A 301 50.22 11.44 2.62
CA THR A 301 50.43 11.82 1.22
C THR A 301 51.67 11.22 0.57
N LEU A 302 51.64 10.98 -0.75
CA LEU A 302 52.56 11.61 -1.72
C LEU A 302 52.23 11.25 -3.18
N THR A 303 52.60 12.20 -4.02
CA THR A 303 52.40 12.41 -5.46
C THR A 303 53.23 11.49 -6.38
N LEU A 304 52.73 11.21 -7.59
CA LEU A 304 53.34 11.54 -8.91
C LEU A 304 53.04 10.51 -10.02
N TYR A 305 52.76 11.08 -11.21
CA TYR A 305 53.14 10.65 -12.56
C TYR A 305 52.26 9.68 -13.37
N GLN A 306 51.74 10.26 -14.47
CA GLN A 306 51.70 9.74 -15.86
C GLN A 306 50.88 8.45 -16.10
N LEU A 307 49.88 8.44 -16.98
CA LEU A 307 50.10 8.42 -18.43
C LEU A 307 48.94 9.02 -19.24
N PHE A 308 49.34 9.67 -20.33
CA PHE A 308 48.58 10.33 -21.37
C PHE A 308 47.69 9.39 -22.23
N PRO A 309 46.72 9.97 -22.98
CA PRO A 309 45.85 9.30 -23.97
C PRO A 309 46.52 9.16 -25.35
N PHE A 310 46.09 8.17 -26.15
CA PHE A 310 46.31 8.06 -27.60
C PHE A 310 45.02 7.48 -28.21
N LEU A 311 44.23 8.20 -28.99
CA LEU A 311 44.41 8.57 -30.41
C LEU A 311 44.56 7.36 -31.37
N LEU A 312 43.57 7.23 -32.26
CA LEU A 312 43.66 6.87 -33.68
C LEU A 312 44.17 5.48 -34.12
N PHE A 313 43.24 4.66 -34.62
CA PHE A 313 43.37 3.70 -35.75
C PHE A 313 41.89 3.43 -36.14
N LEU A 314 41.29 3.82 -37.29
CA LEU A 314 41.71 3.87 -38.69
C LEU A 314 42.48 2.62 -39.11
N ILE A 315 41.74 1.56 -39.47
CA ILE A 315 42.04 0.70 -40.63
C ILE A 315 40.71 0.08 -41.10
N LEU A 316 40.52 0.19 -42.40
CA LEU A 316 39.52 -0.44 -43.26
C LEU A 316 39.30 -1.92 -42.94
N PHE A 317 38.04 -2.35 -42.89
CA PHE A 317 37.47 -3.43 -43.73
C PHE A 317 35.94 -3.33 -43.71
#